data_AF-A0AA39MGP4-F1
#
_entry.id   AF-A0AA39MGP4-F1
#
_cell.length_a   1.000
_cell.length_b   1.000
_cell.length_c   1.000
_cell.angle_alpha   90.00
_cell.angle_beta   90.00
_cell.angle_gamma   90.00
#
_symmetry.space_group_name_H-M   'P 1'
#
loop_
_entity.id
_entity.type
_entity.pdbx_description
1 polymer ?
#
loop_
_entity_poly.entity_id
_entity_poly.type
_entity_poly.pdbx_seq_one_letter_code
_entity_poly.pdbx_strand_id
1 'polypeptide(L)'
;MTQMVNVLGVKTEIGSPMICSYLLGFPDHYTNKKFSTFYWKSFMAEAAGKWKGLEGHADKVKVSLKKRKGTIIGISPVEDYIHRPSELEDLALYDWMCTCERVANSSREAASSSDPVPFEDVMDEPAVFGDAVSPSVSHSLSPARSDARVDEAVVGAPTKSKARRSKYRRLQFVGDHPMCNSHHVRVAPDRDRKVPNFVGGMLPRKDKWDREYYCLTMLVFFQPWRSGTDLRRDAESTWDAEFGSYAFSEDHMRIMANFNLRYECLDARDD
;
A
#
# COMPACT_ATOMS: atom_id res chain seq x y z
N MET A 1 -42.37 14.51 7.22
CA MET A 1 -41.83 13.45 6.33
C MET A 1 -41.34 14.01 5.00
N THR A 2 -42.12 14.87 4.33
CA THR A 2 -41.83 15.44 3.00
C THR A 2 -40.56 16.29 2.90
N GLN A 3 -40.22 17.08 3.94
CA GLN A 3 -38.98 17.87 3.94
C GLN A 3 -37.71 17.00 3.96
N MET A 4 -37.71 15.89 4.70
CA MET A 4 -36.56 14.95 4.69
C MET A 4 -36.40 14.28 3.33
N VAL A 5 -37.50 13.90 2.67
CA VAL A 5 -37.47 13.28 1.34
C VAL A 5 -36.95 14.27 0.29
N ASN A 6 -37.36 15.54 0.35
CA ASN A 6 -36.84 16.57 -0.56
C ASN A 6 -35.35 16.86 -0.33
N VAL A 7 -34.90 16.90 0.92
CA VAL A 7 -33.48 17.09 1.26
C VAL A 7 -32.64 15.88 0.83
N LEU A 8 -33.16 14.67 0.95
CA LEU A 8 -32.50 13.46 0.46
C LEU A 8 -32.47 13.43 -1.08
N GLY A 9 -33.58 13.80 -1.74
CA GLY A 9 -33.68 13.89 -3.20
C GLY A 9 -32.64 14.83 -3.81
N VAL A 10 -32.55 16.06 -3.29
CA VAL A 10 -31.55 17.05 -3.74
C VAL A 10 -30.11 16.58 -3.48
N LYS A 11 -29.87 15.79 -2.43
CA LYS A 11 -28.54 15.20 -2.15
C LYS A 11 -28.22 13.96 -3.00
N THR A 12 -29.22 13.34 -3.62
CA THR A 12 -29.04 12.21 -4.56
C THR A 12 -29.00 12.66 -6.02
N GLU A 13 -29.37 13.91 -6.32
CA GLU A 13 -29.28 14.47 -7.65
C GLU A 13 -27.82 14.72 -8.04
N ILE A 14 -27.34 13.90 -8.97
CA ILE A 14 -26.06 14.11 -9.63
C ILE A 14 -26.27 15.25 -10.63
N GLY A 15 -25.51 16.34 -10.52
CA GLY A 15 -25.63 17.47 -11.44
C GLY A 15 -25.39 17.05 -12.89
N SER A 16 -26.11 17.64 -13.85
CA SER A 16 -25.98 17.32 -15.28
C SER A 16 -24.53 17.27 -15.79
N PRO A 17 -23.60 18.16 -15.37
CA PRO A 17 -22.19 18.06 -15.75
C PRO A 17 -21.50 16.76 -15.28
N MET A 18 -21.84 16.28 -14.08
CA MET A 18 -21.31 15.05 -13.51
C MET A 18 -21.92 13.81 -14.18
N ILE A 19 -23.22 13.84 -14.51
CA ILE A 19 -23.85 12.80 -15.34
C ILE A 19 -23.19 12.72 -16.73
N CYS A 20 -23.00 13.86 -17.40
CA CYS A 20 -22.31 13.92 -18.68
C CYS A 20 -20.87 13.39 -18.58
N SER A 21 -20.15 13.70 -17.49
CA SER A 21 -18.82 13.16 -17.22
C SER A 21 -18.81 11.64 -17.18
N TYR A 22 -19.73 11.01 -16.43
CA TYR A 22 -19.84 9.56 -16.38
C TYR A 22 -20.25 8.94 -17.72
N LEU A 23 -21.20 9.55 -18.44
CA LEU A 23 -21.64 9.07 -19.76
C LEU A 23 -20.51 9.13 -20.80
N LEU A 24 -19.59 10.08 -20.67
CA LEU A 24 -18.39 10.20 -21.50
C LEU A 24 -17.22 9.32 -21.00
N GLY A 25 -17.42 8.58 -19.90
CA GLY A 25 -16.40 7.71 -19.31
C GLY A 25 -15.23 8.46 -18.66
N PHE A 26 -15.41 9.73 -18.30
CA PHE A 26 -14.39 10.50 -17.61
C PHE A 26 -14.25 10.03 -16.15
N PRO A 27 -13.00 9.88 -15.65
CA PRO A 27 -12.77 9.50 -14.27
C PRO A 27 -13.13 10.66 -13.33
N ASP A 28 -13.71 10.32 -12.18
CA ASP A 28 -14.07 11.25 -11.11
C ASP A 28 -12.88 11.86 -10.36
N HIS A 29 -11.65 11.49 -10.72
CA HIS A 29 -10.45 11.93 -10.03
C HIS A 29 -9.30 12.18 -11.01
N TYR A 30 -8.70 13.37 -10.90
CA TYR A 30 -7.47 13.72 -11.58
C TYR A 30 -6.30 13.57 -10.60
N THR A 31 -5.66 12.39 -10.58
CA THR A 31 -4.40 12.20 -9.86
C THR A 31 -3.42 11.41 -10.71
N ASN A 32 -2.20 11.92 -10.82
CA ASN A 32 -1.07 11.21 -11.45
C ASN A 32 -0.44 10.18 -10.51
N LYS A 33 -0.88 10.12 -9.24
CA LYS A 33 -0.31 9.26 -8.20
C LYS A 33 -1.39 8.45 -7.47
N LYS A 34 -1.00 7.25 -7.08
CA LYS A 34 -1.80 6.40 -6.18
C LYS A 34 -1.44 6.73 -4.73
N PHE A 35 -2.44 6.69 -3.86
CA PHE A 35 -2.24 6.93 -2.43
C PHE A 35 -2.28 5.63 -1.64
N SER A 36 -1.44 5.52 -0.61
CA SER A 36 -1.47 4.41 0.36
C SER A 36 -1.92 4.92 1.72
N THR A 37 -2.92 4.27 2.33
CA THR A 37 -3.39 4.65 3.67
C THR A 37 -2.31 4.37 4.71
N PHE A 38 -1.93 5.37 5.49
CA PHE A 38 -0.87 5.27 6.49
C PHE A 38 -1.35 5.66 7.89
N TYR A 39 -1.66 4.66 8.71
CA TYR A 39 -2.05 4.81 10.12
C TYR A 39 -0.82 5.07 11.01
N TRP A 40 -0.18 6.22 10.84
CA TRP A 40 1.16 6.48 11.37
C TRP A 40 1.29 6.38 12.90
N LYS A 41 0.23 6.71 13.66
CA LYS A 41 0.25 6.63 15.13
C LYS A 41 0.46 5.22 15.68
N SER A 42 0.10 4.16 14.95
CA SER A 42 0.37 2.79 15.42
C SER A 42 1.87 2.48 15.42
N PHE A 43 2.61 3.01 14.44
CA PHE A 43 4.07 2.86 14.36
C PHE A 43 4.76 3.68 15.44
N MET A 44 4.23 4.87 15.71
CA MET A 44 4.70 5.71 16.82
C MET A 44 4.54 5.01 18.17
N ALA A 45 3.37 4.42 18.42
CA ALA A 45 3.09 3.70 19.66
C ALA A 45 4.05 2.51 19.85
N GLU A 46 4.35 1.79 18.78
CA GLU A 46 5.28 0.65 18.82
C GLU A 46 6.74 1.11 19.03
N ALA A 47 7.18 2.12 18.29
CA ALA A 47 8.53 2.67 18.43
C ALA A 47 8.77 3.32 19.81
N ALA A 48 7.78 4.04 20.32
CA ALA A 48 7.83 4.66 21.64
C ALA A 48 7.54 3.68 22.78
N GLY A 49 6.96 2.50 22.52
CA GLY A 49 6.46 1.60 23.57
C GLY A 49 7.53 1.11 24.55
N LYS A 50 8.80 1.06 24.13
CA LYS A 50 9.93 0.73 25.01
C LYS A 50 10.41 1.91 25.88
N TRP A 51 9.95 3.12 25.58
CA TRP A 51 10.40 4.37 26.17
C TRP A 51 9.27 5.03 26.95
N LYS A 52 9.44 5.18 28.26
CA LYS A 52 8.47 5.92 29.09
C LYS A 52 8.49 7.41 28.73
N GLY A 53 7.32 8.05 28.64
CA GLY A 53 7.21 9.52 28.51
C GLY A 53 6.28 10.06 27.43
N LEU A 54 5.74 9.22 26.54
CA LEU A 54 4.89 9.65 25.42
C LEU A 54 3.44 9.11 25.48
N GLU A 55 3.06 8.57 26.65
CA GLU A 55 1.79 7.88 26.88
C GLU A 55 0.54 8.73 26.55
N GLY A 56 0.66 10.06 26.56
CA GLY A 56 -0.43 10.99 26.22
C GLY A 56 -0.78 11.08 24.72
N HIS A 57 0.06 10.56 23.82
CA HIS A 57 -0.14 10.66 22.36
C HIS A 57 -0.50 9.31 21.70
N ALA A 58 -0.55 8.23 22.48
CA ALA A 58 -0.87 6.88 22.00
C ALA A 58 -2.38 6.70 21.82
N ASP A 59 -2.89 7.04 20.64
CA ASP A 59 -4.27 6.70 20.27
C ASP A 59 -4.46 5.17 20.21
N LYS A 60 -5.68 4.71 20.50
CA LYS A 60 -6.07 3.29 20.41
C LYS A 60 -5.61 2.68 19.07
N VAL A 61 -4.66 1.75 19.13
CA VAL A 61 -4.13 1.06 17.97
C VAL A 61 -5.22 0.18 17.35
N LYS A 62 -5.62 0.49 16.10
CA LYS A 62 -6.62 -0.29 15.38
C LYS A 62 -5.97 -1.54 14.79
N VAL A 63 -6.13 -2.67 15.46
CA VAL A 63 -5.74 -3.99 14.94
C VAL A 63 -6.91 -4.63 14.19
N SER A 64 -6.62 -5.28 13.07
CA SER A 64 -7.62 -6.07 12.33
C SER A 64 -7.59 -7.50 12.82
N LEU A 65 -8.69 -8.03 13.36
CA LEU A 65 -8.77 -9.42 13.80
C LEU A 65 -9.13 -10.33 12.63
N LYS A 66 -8.36 -11.39 12.40
CA LYS A 66 -8.65 -12.42 11.38
C LYS A 66 -8.68 -13.80 12.03
N LYS A 67 -9.78 -14.53 11.84
CA LYS A 67 -9.92 -15.91 12.31
C LYS A 67 -9.39 -16.88 11.25
N ARG A 68 -8.43 -17.74 11.61
CA ARG A 68 -7.91 -18.82 10.74
C ARG A 68 -7.77 -20.12 11.53
N LYS A 69 -8.39 -21.20 11.04
CA LYS A 69 -8.36 -22.54 11.67
C LYS A 69 -8.71 -22.55 13.17
N GLY A 70 -9.65 -21.71 13.60
CA GLY A 70 -10.06 -21.60 15.02
C GLY A 70 -9.27 -20.59 15.85
N THR A 71 -8.11 -20.12 15.36
CA THR A 71 -7.28 -19.11 16.04
C THR A 71 -7.61 -17.70 15.55
N ILE A 72 -7.76 -16.75 16.47
CA ILE A 72 -7.91 -15.32 16.15
C ILE A 72 -6.51 -14.70 16.10
N ILE A 73 -6.14 -14.10 14.98
CA ILE A 73 -4.85 -13.43 14.77
C ILE A 73 -5.10 -11.93 14.65
N GLY A 74 -4.42 -11.14 15.48
CA GLY A 74 -4.35 -9.69 15.31
C GLY A 74 -3.42 -9.36 14.16
N ILE A 75 -3.91 -8.58 13.20
CA ILE A 75 -3.15 -8.12 12.04
C ILE A 75 -2.94 -6.62 12.21
N SER A 76 -1.69 -6.24 12.44
CA SER A 76 -1.23 -4.86 12.49
C SER A 76 -0.31 -4.58 11.29
N PRO A 77 -0.49 -3.47 10.55
CA PRO A 77 0.47 -3.05 9.52
C PRO A 77 1.89 -2.81 10.06
N VAL A 78 2.03 -2.63 11.38
CA VAL A 78 3.32 -2.45 12.05
C VAL A 78 4.16 -3.73 11.99
N GLU A 79 3.52 -4.89 12.17
CA GLU A 79 4.16 -6.21 12.07
C GLU A 79 4.79 -6.42 10.69
N ASP A 80 4.11 -5.96 9.63
CA ASP A 80 4.60 -6.10 8.26
C ASP A 80 5.94 -5.36 8.06
N TYR A 81 6.13 -4.20 8.71
CA TYR A 81 7.35 -3.42 8.63
C TYR A 81 8.45 -3.93 9.57
N ILE A 82 8.10 -4.26 10.82
CA ILE A 82 9.07 -4.76 11.82
C ILE A 82 9.67 -6.09 11.38
N HIS A 83 8.85 -6.97 10.83
CA HIS A 83 9.26 -8.28 10.33
C HIS A 83 9.45 -8.30 8.80
N ARG A 84 9.80 -7.15 8.22
CA ARG A 84 10.15 -7.06 6.79
C ARG A 84 11.35 -7.95 6.44
N PRO A 85 11.46 -8.42 5.18
CA PRO A 85 12.59 -9.21 4.69
C PRO A 85 13.94 -8.52 5.00
N SER A 86 14.99 -9.31 5.23
CA SER A 86 16.35 -8.80 5.47
C SER A 86 16.89 -7.96 4.30
N GLU A 87 16.48 -8.26 3.07
CA GLU A 87 16.80 -7.45 1.87
C GLU A 87 16.28 -6.00 1.94
N LEU A 88 15.33 -5.71 2.83
CA LEU A 88 14.72 -4.39 3.00
C LEU A 88 15.05 -3.79 4.39
N GLU A 89 16.11 -4.25 5.04
CA GLU A 89 16.50 -3.79 6.38
C GLU A 89 16.77 -2.28 6.43
N ASP A 90 17.46 -1.74 5.42
CA ASP A 90 17.80 -0.33 5.32
C ASP A 90 16.65 0.56 4.82
N LEU A 91 15.46 -0.01 4.58
CA LEU A 91 14.33 0.75 4.08
C LEU A 91 13.61 1.47 5.24
N ALA A 92 13.55 2.80 5.17
CA ALA A 92 12.81 3.60 6.13
C ALA A 92 11.30 3.37 6.01
N LEU A 93 10.56 3.63 7.09
CA LEU A 93 9.11 3.41 7.14
C LEU A 93 8.36 4.21 6.08
N TYR A 94 8.75 5.46 5.84
CA TYR A 94 8.12 6.28 4.81
C TYR A 94 8.27 5.63 3.43
N ASP A 95 9.47 5.16 3.09
CA ASP A 95 9.76 4.49 1.83
C ASP A 95 9.05 3.14 1.69
N TRP A 96 8.98 2.39 2.79
CA TRP A 96 8.17 1.17 2.89
C TRP A 96 6.70 1.44 2.56
N MET A 97 6.09 2.45 3.18
CA MET A 97 4.68 2.81 2.93
C MET A 97 4.42 3.28 1.49
N CYS A 98 5.46 3.76 0.79
CA CYS A 98 5.36 4.19 -0.60
C CYS A 98 5.51 3.04 -1.60
N THR A 99 6.28 2.00 -1.28
CA THR A 99 6.75 1.00 -2.26
C THR A 99 6.31 -0.42 -1.96
N CYS A 100 6.06 -0.75 -0.70
CA CYS A 100 5.81 -2.10 -0.24
C CYS A 100 4.33 -2.31 0.11
N GLU A 101 3.84 -3.52 -0.15
CA GLU A 101 2.53 -3.94 0.32
C GLU A 101 2.50 -5.45 0.59
N ARG A 102 1.77 -5.84 1.62
CA ARG A 102 1.53 -7.25 1.93
C ARG A 102 0.49 -7.83 0.97
N VAL A 103 0.82 -8.94 0.32
CA VAL A 103 -0.06 -9.66 -0.61
C VAL A 103 -0.18 -11.12 -0.19
N ALA A 104 -1.38 -11.69 -0.28
CA ALA A 104 -1.61 -13.11 0.01
C ALA A 104 -0.94 -13.99 -1.06
N ASN A 105 -0.40 -15.13 -0.65
CA ASN A 105 0.13 -16.12 -1.59
C ASN A 105 -1.04 -16.74 -2.37
N SER A 106 -0.96 -16.78 -3.70
CA SER A 106 -1.99 -17.43 -4.52
C SER A 106 -1.98 -18.93 -4.19
N SER A 107 -3.10 -19.45 -3.67
CA SER A 107 -3.23 -20.88 -3.40
C SER A 107 -3.39 -21.65 -4.72
N ARG A 108 -2.30 -22.15 -5.27
CA ARG A 108 -2.33 -23.48 -5.88
C ARG A 108 -1.94 -24.43 -4.76
N GLU A 109 -2.97 -24.98 -4.13
CA GLU A 109 -2.95 -26.06 -3.12
C GLU A 109 -1.68 -26.22 -2.29
N ALA A 110 -1.84 -26.06 -0.97
CA ALA A 110 -0.87 -26.51 0.03
C ALA A 110 -0.65 -28.03 -0.10
N ALA A 111 0.18 -28.44 -1.06
CA ALA A 111 0.75 -29.76 -1.16
C ALA A 111 2.08 -29.73 -0.38
N SER A 112 2.15 -30.64 0.58
CA SER A 112 3.29 -30.90 1.44
C SER A 112 4.58 -31.15 0.66
N SER A 113 5.61 -30.34 0.89
CA SER A 113 7.00 -30.80 0.93
C SER A 113 7.89 -29.75 1.57
N SER A 114 8.67 -30.18 2.56
CA SER A 114 9.80 -29.45 3.11
C SER A 114 10.93 -29.41 2.07
N ASP A 115 10.90 -28.44 1.17
CA ASP A 115 12.05 -28.00 0.37
C ASP A 115 11.82 -26.54 -0.06
N PRO A 116 12.86 -25.68 -0.09
CA PRO A 116 12.72 -24.31 -0.57
C PRO A 116 12.45 -24.34 -2.09
N VAL A 117 11.18 -24.23 -2.47
CA VAL A 117 10.76 -24.19 -3.87
C VAL A 117 11.18 -22.84 -4.48
N PRO A 118 12.01 -22.81 -5.53
CA PRO A 118 12.24 -21.60 -6.33
C PRO A 118 10.91 -21.18 -6.94
N PHE A 119 10.38 -20.04 -6.51
CA PHE A 119 9.05 -19.58 -6.89
C PHE A 119 9.04 -19.11 -8.35
N GLU A 120 8.40 -19.87 -9.25
CA GLU A 120 8.16 -19.43 -10.63
C GLU A 120 7.01 -18.38 -10.66
N ASP A 121 7.29 -17.25 -11.32
CA ASP A 121 6.38 -16.12 -11.50
C ASP A 121 5.12 -16.54 -12.30
N VAL A 122 4.00 -16.75 -11.62
CA VAL A 122 2.68 -16.86 -12.25
C VAL A 122 2.12 -15.47 -12.58
N MET A 123 1.70 -15.31 -13.85
CA MET A 123 1.07 -14.12 -14.43
C MET A 123 -0.16 -13.63 -13.65
N ASP A 124 -0.24 -12.32 -13.41
CA ASP A 124 -1.48 -11.62 -13.06
C ASP A 124 -2.30 -11.46 -14.37
N GLU A 125 -3.38 -12.23 -14.52
CA GLU A 125 -4.40 -11.97 -15.53
C GLU A 125 -5.31 -10.82 -15.06
N PRO A 126 -5.54 -9.78 -15.87
CA PRO A 126 -6.50 -8.74 -15.54
C PRO A 126 -7.91 -9.35 -15.58
N ALA A 127 -8.66 -9.20 -14.48
CA ALA A 127 -10.06 -9.60 -14.42
C ALA A 127 -10.89 -8.83 -15.47
N VAL A 128 -11.27 -9.50 -16.54
CA VAL A 128 -12.32 -9.03 -17.45
C VAL A 128 -13.65 -9.28 -16.75
N PHE A 129 -14.22 -8.22 -16.18
CA PHE A 129 -15.62 -8.20 -15.77
C PHE A 129 -16.49 -8.27 -17.02
N GLY A 130 -17.08 -9.44 -17.27
CA GLY A 130 -18.17 -9.58 -18.21
C GLY A 130 -19.47 -9.21 -17.52
N ASP A 131 -20.18 -8.22 -18.07
CA ASP A 131 -21.63 -8.24 -18.05
C ASP A 131 -22.20 -7.39 -19.19
N ALA A 132 -22.87 -8.06 -20.14
CA ALA A 132 -23.89 -7.49 -21.01
C ALA A 132 -24.58 -8.63 -21.77
N VAL A 133 -25.68 -9.10 -21.17
CA VAL A 133 -26.74 -9.86 -21.86
C VAL A 133 -27.49 -8.91 -22.80
N SER A 134 -27.78 -9.35 -24.04
CA SER A 134 -29.07 -9.23 -24.78
C SER A 134 -28.85 -9.40 -26.31
N PRO A 135 -29.89 -9.67 -27.15
CA PRO A 135 -30.15 -11.02 -27.65
C PRO A 135 -30.09 -11.11 -29.19
N SER A 136 -30.17 -12.37 -29.66
CA SER A 136 -30.42 -12.86 -31.02
C SER A 136 -30.95 -11.88 -32.10
N VAL A 137 -30.33 -11.91 -33.28
CA VAL A 137 -31.06 -12.07 -34.57
C VAL A 137 -30.21 -12.89 -35.54
N SER A 138 -30.77 -14.00 -36.02
CA SER A 138 -30.28 -14.84 -37.09
C SER A 138 -30.33 -14.13 -38.44
N HIS A 139 -29.27 -14.23 -39.26
CA HIS A 139 -29.43 -14.39 -40.69
C HIS A 139 -28.23 -15.12 -41.29
N SER A 140 -28.50 -16.34 -41.73
CA SER A 140 -27.71 -17.14 -42.65
C SER A 140 -27.46 -16.37 -43.95
N LEU A 141 -26.31 -16.60 -44.59
CA LEU A 141 -26.16 -16.83 -46.03
C LEU A 141 -24.69 -17.17 -46.33
N SER A 142 -24.44 -18.42 -46.70
CA SER A 142 -23.25 -18.84 -47.44
C SER A 142 -23.43 -18.51 -48.93
N PRO A 143 -22.34 -18.48 -49.72
CA PRO A 143 -22.13 -19.62 -50.60
C PRO A 143 -20.68 -20.08 -50.74
N ALA A 144 -20.60 -21.34 -51.14
CA ALA A 144 -19.42 -22.15 -51.41
C ALA A 144 -18.41 -21.54 -52.40
N ARG A 145 -17.15 -21.93 -52.24
CA ARG A 145 -16.30 -22.46 -53.31
C ARG A 145 -15.21 -23.34 -52.75
N SER A 146 -15.14 -24.53 -53.34
CA SER A 146 -14.16 -25.60 -53.17
C SER A 146 -12.78 -25.19 -53.68
N ASP A 147 -11.72 -25.60 -52.99
CA ASP A 147 -10.67 -26.40 -53.62
C ASP A 147 -9.79 -27.10 -52.58
N ALA A 148 -9.56 -28.38 -52.84
CA ALA A 148 -8.73 -29.25 -52.05
C ALA A 148 -7.24 -28.98 -52.33
N ARG A 149 -6.41 -29.05 -51.29
CA ARG A 149 -5.01 -29.52 -51.36
C ARG A 149 -4.55 -30.01 -49.99
N VAL A 150 -4.12 -31.26 -50.00
CA VAL A 150 -3.45 -31.99 -48.92
C VAL A 150 -1.98 -31.54 -48.90
N ASP A 151 -1.43 -31.23 -47.72
CA ASP A 151 -0.19 -31.84 -47.21
C ASP A 151 0.47 -31.05 -46.07
N GLU A 152 1.14 -31.85 -45.21
CA GLU A 152 2.23 -31.53 -44.29
C GLU A 152 1.88 -30.89 -42.93
N ALA A 153 1.77 -31.78 -41.95
CA ALA A 153 1.86 -31.49 -40.53
C ALA A 153 3.24 -30.94 -40.15
N VAL A 154 3.37 -29.61 -40.10
CA VAL A 154 4.49 -28.97 -39.40
C VAL A 154 4.19 -29.03 -37.90
N VAL A 155 4.84 -29.98 -37.22
CA VAL A 155 4.96 -30.01 -35.76
C VAL A 155 5.73 -28.77 -35.34
N GLY A 156 5.02 -27.67 -35.14
CA GLY A 156 5.53 -26.44 -34.54
C GLY A 156 5.90 -26.73 -33.10
N ALA A 157 7.21 -26.85 -32.84
CA ALA A 157 7.77 -26.92 -31.50
C ALA A 157 7.17 -25.81 -30.63
N PRO A 158 6.88 -26.05 -29.34
CA PRO A 158 6.35 -25.03 -28.45
C PRO A 158 7.41 -23.93 -28.32
N THR A 159 7.18 -22.81 -29.00
CA THR A 159 7.97 -21.60 -28.81
C THR A 159 7.77 -21.18 -27.37
N LYS A 160 8.79 -21.41 -26.53
CA LYS A 160 8.84 -20.93 -25.14
C LYS A 160 8.59 -19.43 -25.17
N SER A 161 7.36 -18.99 -24.88
CA SER A 161 7.05 -17.59 -24.67
C SER A 161 7.96 -17.12 -23.54
N LYS A 162 8.89 -16.22 -23.83
CA LYS A 162 9.76 -15.64 -22.80
C LYS A 162 8.84 -15.04 -21.74
N ALA A 163 8.75 -15.69 -20.57
CA ALA A 163 7.92 -15.23 -19.47
C ALA A 163 8.29 -13.77 -19.17
N ARG A 164 7.32 -12.86 -19.31
CA ARG A 164 7.53 -11.46 -18.94
C ARG A 164 7.68 -11.44 -17.43
N ARG A 165 8.91 -11.23 -16.95
CA ARG A 165 9.18 -11.05 -15.51
C ARG A 165 8.25 -10.00 -14.95
N SER A 166 7.61 -10.33 -13.82
CA SER A 166 6.80 -9.37 -13.08
C SER A 166 7.62 -8.11 -12.80
N LYS A 167 7.02 -6.92 -12.99
CA LYS A 167 7.69 -5.65 -12.65
C LYS A 167 7.90 -5.48 -11.15
N TYR A 168 7.20 -6.25 -10.33
CA TYR A 168 7.26 -6.22 -8.87
C TYR A 168 8.18 -7.32 -8.35
N ARG A 169 9.04 -6.99 -7.37
CA ARG A 169 9.78 -7.99 -6.59
C ARG A 169 8.86 -8.59 -5.53
N ARG A 170 8.96 -9.88 -5.29
CA ARG A 170 8.20 -10.61 -4.27
C ARG A 170 9.18 -11.18 -3.25
N LEU A 171 9.05 -10.79 -1.99
CA LEU A 171 9.97 -11.17 -0.91
C LEU A 171 9.20 -11.79 0.25
N GLN A 172 9.75 -12.84 0.88
CA GLN A 172 9.12 -13.47 2.02
C GLN A 172 9.40 -12.69 3.30
N PHE A 173 8.41 -12.60 4.20
CA PHE A 173 8.65 -12.06 5.55
C PHE A 173 9.62 -12.95 6.33
N VAL A 174 10.25 -12.38 7.35
CA VAL A 174 11.06 -13.19 8.29
C VAL A 174 10.16 -14.10 9.13
N GLY A 175 10.74 -15.15 9.71
CA GLY A 175 10.01 -16.23 10.40
C GLY A 175 9.09 -15.76 11.54
N ASP A 176 9.47 -14.68 12.23
CA ASP A 176 8.73 -14.11 13.36
C ASP A 176 7.41 -13.44 12.95
N HIS A 177 7.23 -13.13 11.66
CA HIS A 177 6.00 -12.49 11.19
C HIS A 177 4.80 -13.46 11.29
N PRO A 178 3.66 -13.05 11.87
CA PRO A 178 2.49 -13.92 12.06
C PRO A 178 1.91 -14.50 10.77
N MET A 179 2.26 -13.92 9.61
CA MET A 179 1.78 -14.36 8.30
C MET A 179 2.89 -14.76 7.32
N CYS A 180 4.12 -15.00 7.79
CA CYS A 180 5.28 -15.37 6.94
C CYS A 180 4.99 -16.47 5.93
N ASN A 181 4.23 -17.51 6.29
CA ASN A 181 3.90 -18.64 5.41
C ASN A 181 2.72 -18.39 4.46
N SER A 182 1.96 -17.29 4.64
CA SER A 182 0.69 -17.07 3.93
C SER A 182 0.67 -15.82 3.07
N HIS A 183 1.58 -14.89 3.32
CA HIS A 183 1.68 -13.63 2.61
C HIS A 183 3.15 -13.36 2.30
N HIS A 184 3.38 -12.55 1.28
CA HIS A 184 4.68 -12.03 0.91
C HIS A 184 4.60 -10.50 0.79
N VAL A 185 5.76 -9.86 0.77
CA VAL A 185 5.93 -8.45 0.46
C VAL A 185 6.04 -8.30 -1.05
N ARG A 186 5.16 -7.49 -1.63
CA ARG A 186 5.27 -7.01 -3.01
C ARG A 186 5.93 -5.64 -3.00
N VAL A 187 7.08 -5.52 -3.65
CA VAL A 187 7.85 -4.27 -3.78
C VAL A 187 7.63 -3.70 -5.17
N ALA A 188 7.06 -2.51 -5.24
CA ALA A 188 6.88 -1.75 -6.46
C ALA A 188 8.16 -1.02 -6.89
N PRO A 189 8.42 -0.90 -8.20
CA PRO A 189 9.50 -0.05 -8.69
C PRO A 189 9.20 1.42 -8.41
N ASP A 190 10.22 2.26 -8.32
CA ASP A 190 10.08 3.68 -7.92
C ASP A 190 9.12 4.50 -8.81
N ARG A 191 9.00 4.14 -10.10
CA ARG A 191 8.02 4.78 -11.00
C ARG A 191 6.56 4.60 -10.55
N ASP A 192 6.27 3.48 -9.88
CA ASP A 192 4.95 3.10 -9.37
C ASP A 192 4.79 3.45 -7.88
N ARG A 193 5.73 4.23 -7.33
CA ARG A 193 5.73 4.69 -5.94
C ARG A 193 4.44 5.45 -5.60
N LYS A 194 3.81 5.02 -4.50
CA LYS A 194 2.60 5.61 -3.94
C LYS A 194 2.94 6.80 -3.04
N VAL A 195 1.95 7.67 -2.80
CA VAL A 195 2.04 8.77 -1.84
C VAL A 195 1.31 8.36 -0.54
N PRO A 196 1.97 8.39 0.62
CA PRO A 196 1.32 8.06 1.87
C PRO A 196 0.24 9.09 2.22
N ASN A 197 -0.95 8.60 2.51
CA ASN A 197 -2.06 9.38 3.06
C ASN A 197 -2.13 9.13 4.57
N PHE A 198 -1.66 10.11 5.34
CA PHE A 198 -1.58 10.01 6.81
C PHE A 198 -2.96 10.03 7.46
N VAL A 199 -3.26 8.99 8.23
CA VAL A 199 -4.49 8.83 9.01
C VAL A 199 -4.14 8.76 10.50
N GLY A 200 -4.90 9.46 11.33
CA GLY A 200 -4.65 9.56 12.77
C GLY A 200 -4.50 10.99 13.30
N GLY A 201 -4.81 12.00 12.49
CA GLY A 201 -4.70 13.41 12.86
C GLY A 201 -3.57 14.11 12.11
N MET A 202 -3.31 15.35 12.52
CA MET A 202 -2.29 16.20 11.92
C MET A 202 -0.87 15.78 12.38
N LEU A 203 0.11 15.86 11.48
CA LEU A 203 1.52 15.53 11.78
C LEU A 203 2.16 16.61 12.66
N PRO A 204 3.10 16.32 13.56
CA PRO A 204 3.70 17.35 14.39
C PRO A 204 4.37 18.46 13.55
N ARG A 205 4.24 19.70 14.03
CA ARG A 205 4.84 20.90 13.43
C ARG A 205 6.32 21.00 13.82
N LYS A 206 7.14 21.56 12.93
CA LYS A 206 8.56 21.80 13.22
C LYS A 206 8.77 23.03 14.10
N ASP A 207 7.95 24.06 13.89
CA ASP A 207 8.10 25.43 14.38
C ASP A 207 7.38 25.71 15.70
N LYS A 208 6.28 24.99 15.96
CA LYS A 208 5.42 25.17 17.14
C LYS A 208 5.20 23.81 17.80
N TRP A 209 5.00 23.80 19.12
CA TRP A 209 4.66 22.63 19.95
C TRP A 209 5.84 21.74 20.38
N ASP A 210 5.54 20.47 20.66
CA ASP A 210 6.41 19.47 21.26
C ASP A 210 7.51 19.03 20.28
N ARG A 211 8.70 19.59 20.49
CA ARG A 211 9.91 19.31 19.71
C ARG A 211 10.34 17.85 19.81
N GLU A 212 10.24 17.24 21.00
CA GLU A 212 10.59 15.85 21.22
C GLU A 212 9.67 14.93 20.41
N TYR A 213 8.36 15.21 20.42
CA TYR A 213 7.39 14.47 19.62
C TYR A 213 7.62 14.63 18.11
N TYR A 214 7.97 15.83 17.65
CA TYR A 214 8.37 16.07 16.26
C TYR A 214 9.60 15.22 15.87
N CYS A 215 10.68 15.29 16.66
CA CYS A 215 11.93 14.59 16.39
C CYS A 215 11.72 13.08 16.37
N LEU A 216 11.01 12.52 17.35
CA LEU A 216 10.61 11.12 17.35
C LEU A 216 9.84 10.76 16.07
N THR A 217 8.85 11.56 15.69
CA THR A 217 8.01 11.25 14.52
C THR A 217 8.83 11.21 13.24
N MET A 218 9.75 12.16 13.07
CA MET A 218 10.63 12.18 11.91
C MET A 218 11.61 11.00 11.90
N LEU A 219 12.17 10.63 13.06
CA LEU A 219 13.01 9.44 13.19
C LEU A 219 12.23 8.17 12.83
N VAL A 220 11.02 7.99 13.37
CA VAL A 220 10.15 6.84 13.07
C VAL A 220 9.85 6.71 11.57
N PHE A 221 9.71 7.84 10.85
CA PHE A 221 9.40 7.82 9.42
C PHE A 221 10.62 7.61 8.53
N PHE A 222 11.76 8.20 8.87
CA PHE A 222 12.88 8.36 7.93
C PHE A 222 14.15 7.61 8.34
N GLN A 223 14.26 7.15 9.58
CA GLN A 223 15.31 6.21 9.97
C GLN A 223 14.78 4.77 9.85
N PRO A 224 15.54 3.83 9.28
CA PRO A 224 15.18 2.42 9.31
C PRO A 224 15.22 1.86 10.74
N TRP A 225 14.21 1.09 11.12
CA TRP A 225 14.14 0.47 12.46
C TRP A 225 13.31 -0.81 12.44
N ARG A 226 13.63 -1.76 13.31
CA ARG A 226 12.78 -2.90 13.69
C ARG A 226 12.27 -2.75 15.11
N SER A 227 12.98 -2.00 15.95
CA SER A 227 12.53 -1.67 17.30
C SER A 227 12.84 -0.23 17.69
N GLY A 228 12.12 0.30 18.69
CA GLY A 228 12.36 1.63 19.23
C GLY A 228 13.78 1.89 19.75
N THR A 229 14.53 0.84 20.05
CA THR A 229 15.96 0.91 20.44
C THR A 229 16.88 1.24 19.28
N ASP A 230 16.43 1.05 18.05
CA ASP A 230 17.22 1.39 16.85
C ASP A 230 17.19 2.91 16.61
N LEU A 231 16.13 3.58 17.08
CA LEU A 231 15.93 5.03 16.95
C LEU A 231 16.56 5.83 18.07
N ARG A 232 16.68 5.24 19.26
CA ARG A 232 17.29 5.85 20.43
C ARG A 232 17.98 4.76 21.23
N ARG A 233 19.27 4.91 21.52
CA ARG A 233 20.03 3.84 22.19
C ARG A 233 19.97 3.95 23.71
N ASP A 234 19.93 5.17 24.21
CA ASP A 234 19.99 5.48 25.65
C ASP A 234 18.69 6.15 26.13
N ALA A 235 18.26 5.80 27.34
CA ALA A 235 17.12 6.42 28.00
C ALA A 235 17.37 7.89 28.37
N GLU A 236 18.63 8.25 28.61
CA GLU A 236 19.04 9.62 28.98
C GLU A 236 19.15 10.55 27.76
N SER A 237 19.25 9.98 26.54
CA SER A 237 19.30 10.74 25.30
C SER A 237 17.93 11.34 24.94
N THR A 238 17.91 12.57 24.45
CA THR A 238 16.68 13.22 23.97
C THR A 238 16.43 12.86 22.51
N TRP A 239 15.16 12.87 22.09
CA TRP A 239 14.81 12.63 20.69
C TRP A 239 15.37 13.72 19.77
N ASP A 240 15.48 14.97 20.26
CA ASP A 240 16.14 16.04 19.51
C ASP A 240 17.63 15.79 19.28
N ALA A 241 18.34 15.22 20.25
CA ALA A 241 19.75 14.87 20.11
C ALA A 241 19.96 13.74 19.08
N GLU A 242 19.18 12.67 19.18
CA GLU A 242 19.22 11.56 18.19
C GLU A 242 18.87 12.08 16.79
N PHE A 243 17.85 12.93 16.67
CA PHE A 243 17.46 13.57 15.41
C PHE A 243 18.58 14.43 14.83
N GLY A 244 19.28 15.21 15.64
CA GLY A 244 20.41 16.02 15.21
C GLY A 244 21.63 15.18 14.79
N SER A 245 21.78 13.97 15.35
CA SER A 245 22.88 13.07 15.01
C SER A 245 22.64 12.25 13.74
N TYR A 246 21.38 11.99 13.40
CA TYR A 246 21.03 11.15 12.25
C TYR A 246 21.13 11.92 10.93
N ALA A 247 21.84 11.34 9.96
CA ALA A 247 22.01 11.92 8.64
C ALA A 247 20.84 11.57 7.71
N PHE A 248 19.87 12.48 7.59
CA PHE A 248 18.76 12.34 6.65
C PHE A 248 19.18 12.59 5.20
N SER A 249 18.58 11.87 4.26
CA SER A 249 18.77 12.13 2.82
C SER A 249 18.15 13.47 2.41
N GLU A 250 18.64 14.05 1.31
CA GLU A 250 18.06 15.28 0.74
C GLU A 250 16.58 15.14 0.41
N ASP A 251 16.16 13.97 -0.08
CA ASP A 251 14.77 13.69 -0.38
C ASP A 251 13.92 13.62 0.90
N HIS A 252 14.43 13.00 1.97
CA HIS A 252 13.75 12.98 3.27
C HIS A 252 13.60 14.39 3.84
N MET A 253 14.65 15.21 3.79
CA MET A 253 14.59 16.61 4.23
C MET A 253 13.57 17.42 3.43
N ARG A 254 13.48 17.21 2.11
CA ARG A 254 12.47 17.85 1.25
C ARG A 254 11.05 17.43 1.65
N ILE A 255 10.83 16.15 1.94
CA ILE A 255 9.53 15.65 2.39
C ILE A 255 9.16 16.24 3.76
N MET A 256 10.10 16.31 4.71
CA MET A 256 9.88 16.94 6.00
C MET A 256 9.49 18.41 5.87
N ALA A 257 10.14 19.17 4.98
CA ALA A 257 9.76 20.55 4.69
C ALA A 257 8.33 20.64 4.15
N ASN A 258 7.95 19.74 3.24
CA ASN A 258 6.59 19.68 2.70
C ASN A 258 5.52 19.36 3.76
N PHE A 259 5.85 18.64 4.83
CA PHE A 259 4.92 18.44 5.94
C PHE A 259 4.58 19.75 6.66
N ASN A 260 5.51 20.71 6.72
CA ASN A 260 5.29 22.00 7.34
C ASN A 260 4.42 22.93 6.48
N LEU A 261 4.50 22.81 5.14
CA LEU A 261 3.78 23.67 4.19
C LEU A 261 2.27 23.74 4.45
N ARG A 262 1.65 22.63 4.84
CA ARG A 262 0.21 22.63 5.16
C ARG A 262 -0.13 23.61 6.28
N TYR A 263 0.76 23.77 7.23
CA TYR A 263 0.57 24.70 8.34
C TYR A 263 0.83 26.14 7.96
N GLU A 264 1.85 26.39 7.14
CA GLU A 264 2.13 27.72 6.59
C GLU A 264 0.90 28.24 5.81
N CYS A 265 0.25 27.38 5.02
CA CYS A 265 -0.99 27.74 4.33
C CYS A 265 -2.18 27.98 5.27
N LEU A 266 -2.25 27.30 6.40
CA LEU A 266 -3.33 27.50 7.39
C LEU A 266 -3.11 28.80 8.16
N ASP A 267 -1.90 29.04 8.65
CA ASP A 267 -1.52 30.25 9.35
C ASP A 267 -1.73 31.48 8.43
N ALA A 268 -1.28 31.42 7.17
CA ALA A 268 -1.45 32.52 6.20
C ALA A 268 -2.90 32.79 5.76
N ARG A 269 -3.84 31.89 6.02
CA ARG A 269 -5.27 32.12 5.79
C ARG A 269 -5.91 32.84 6.97
N ASP A 270 -5.42 32.57 8.16
CA ASP A 270 -5.99 33.07 9.42
C ASP A 270 -5.38 34.45 9.80
N ASP A 271 -4.27 34.85 9.16
CA ASP A 271 -3.67 36.20 9.15
C ASP A 271 -4.33 37.14 8.11
#